data_AF-A0A2N3WGD7-F1
#
_entry.id   AF-A0A2N3WGD7-F1
#
_cell.length_a   1.000
_cell.length_b   1.000
_cell.length_c   1.000
_cell.angle_alpha   90.00
_cell.angle_beta   90.00
_cell.angle_gamma   90.00
#
_symmetry.space_group_name_H-M   'P 1'
#
loop_
_entity.id
_entity.type
_entity.pdbx_description
1 polymer ?
#
loop_
_entity_poly.entity_id
_entity_poly.type
_entity_poly.pdbx_seq_one_letter_code
_entity_poly.pdbx_strand_id
1 'polypeptide(L)'
;MRWGSASAGIGLLMIIAVPVFGYRLPTSYDVTTGLTVVLGITAACCLMLSGIGLMVARCYFSAGQLAHRKEYTVLGVQLGTAIPGWLATIVFVFWYVITVTTSGSYSGMEQLHFTVPIVLYLITPVVAALINSVNLITAFSLFFPSPRRLSRYSSGLA
;
A
#
# COMPACT_ATOMS: atom_id res chain seq x y z
N MET A 1 -7.95 -10.36 13.26
CA MET A 1 -7.89 -11.45 12.25
C MET A 1 -8.08 -10.92 10.85
N ARG A 2 -9.17 -10.21 10.53
CA ARG A 2 -9.56 -9.95 9.13
C ARG A 2 -8.75 -8.88 8.39
N TRP A 3 -8.22 -7.87 9.07
CA TRP A 3 -7.58 -6.72 8.40
C TRP A 3 -6.23 -7.05 7.76
N GLY A 4 -5.30 -7.69 8.50
CA GLY A 4 -3.98 -8.05 7.95
C GLY A 4 -4.06 -9.03 6.78
N SER A 5 -4.93 -10.05 6.88
CA SER A 5 -5.16 -11.01 5.79
C SER A 5 -5.89 -10.38 4.60
N ALA A 6 -6.85 -9.46 4.84
CA ALA A 6 -7.49 -8.70 3.77
C ALA A 6 -6.48 -7.80 3.04
N SER A 7 -5.63 -7.06 3.78
CA SER A 7 -4.58 -6.23 3.17
C SER A 7 -3.60 -7.06 2.35
N ALA A 8 -3.20 -8.24 2.84
CA ALA A 8 -2.34 -9.15 2.09
C ALA A 8 -3.02 -9.68 0.82
N GLY A 9 -4.29 -10.09 0.92
CA GLY A 9 -5.07 -10.55 -0.23
C GLY A 9 -5.32 -9.45 -1.27
N ILE A 10 -5.62 -8.23 -0.83
CA ILE A 10 -5.77 -7.06 -1.70
C ILE A 10 -4.44 -6.76 -2.41
N GLY A 11 -3.32 -6.77 -1.68
CA GLY A 11 -1.99 -6.60 -2.27
C GLY A 11 -1.71 -7.64 -3.36
N LEU A 12 -2.02 -8.91 -3.11
CA LEU A 12 -1.87 -9.98 -4.10
C LEU A 12 -2.75 -9.75 -5.33
N LEU A 13 -4.01 -9.38 -5.15
CA LEU A 13 -4.91 -9.05 -6.27
C LEU A 13 -4.38 -7.86 -7.08
N MET A 14 -3.82 -6.85 -6.43
CA MET A 14 -3.24 -5.69 -7.09
C MET A 14 -1.97 -6.02 -7.89
N ILE A 15 -1.12 -6.94 -7.39
CA ILE A 15 0.05 -7.44 -8.13
C ILE A 15 -0.37 -8.06 -9.48
N ILE A 16 -1.53 -8.71 -9.54
CA ILE A 16 -2.07 -9.31 -10.76
C ILE A 16 -2.79 -8.26 -11.61
N ALA A 17 -3.58 -7.40 -10.98
CA ALA A 17 -4.42 -6.42 -11.68
C ALA A 17 -3.60 -5.32 -12.38
N VAL A 18 -2.52 -4.85 -11.77
CA VAL A 18 -1.67 -3.77 -12.32
C VAL A 18 -1.10 -4.13 -13.71
N PRO A 19 -0.46 -5.30 -13.92
CA PRO A 19 -0.07 -5.76 -15.25
C PRO A 19 -1.26 -5.90 -16.20
N VAL A 20 -2.36 -6.53 -15.75
CA VAL A 20 -3.53 -6.79 -16.61
C VAL A 20 -4.13 -5.49 -17.14
N PHE A 21 -4.23 -4.45 -16.31
CA PHE A 21 -4.69 -3.14 -16.75
C PHE A 21 -3.63 -2.41 -17.57
N GLY A 22 -2.35 -2.47 -17.16
CA GLY A 22 -1.25 -1.84 -17.87
C GLY A 22 -1.10 -2.33 -19.32
N TYR A 23 -1.19 -3.64 -19.56
CA TYR A 23 -1.12 -4.20 -20.92
C TYR A 23 -2.37 -3.95 -21.77
N ARG A 24 -3.48 -3.51 -21.16
CA ARG A 24 -4.69 -3.09 -21.90
C ARG A 24 -4.71 -1.60 -22.20
N LEU A 25 -3.71 -0.84 -21.74
CA LEU A 25 -3.59 0.57 -22.07
C LEU A 25 -3.17 0.73 -23.53
N PRO A 26 -3.66 1.81 -24.20
CA PRO A 26 -3.16 2.20 -25.52
C PRO A 26 -1.64 2.40 -25.50
N THR A 27 -1.08 2.80 -24.36
CA THR A 27 0.35 3.06 -24.18
C THR A 27 1.18 1.83 -23.83
N SER A 28 0.61 0.61 -23.90
CA SER A 28 1.26 -0.63 -23.45
C SER A 28 2.59 -0.96 -24.15
N TYR A 29 2.81 -0.43 -25.35
CA TYR A 29 4.07 -0.55 -26.09
C TYR A 29 5.15 0.45 -25.64
N ASP A 30 4.79 1.45 -24.83
CA ASP A 30 5.71 2.46 -24.32
C ASP A 30 6.46 1.96 -23.07
N VAL A 31 7.77 2.23 -23.01
CA VAL A 31 8.64 1.98 -21.86
C VAL A 31 8.07 2.61 -20.58
N THR A 32 7.37 3.74 -20.71
CA THR A 32 6.67 4.41 -19.62
C THR A 32 5.65 3.49 -18.93
N THR A 33 4.89 2.71 -19.72
CA THR A 33 3.91 1.77 -19.16
C THR A 33 4.62 0.63 -18.45
N GLY A 34 5.73 0.12 -19.00
CA GLY A 34 6.55 -0.88 -18.32
C GLY A 34 7.07 -0.41 -16.96
N LEU A 35 7.63 0.80 -16.89
CA LEU A 35 8.13 1.39 -15.64
C LEU A 35 7.02 1.61 -14.61
N THR A 36 5.88 2.14 -15.04
CA THR A 36 4.73 2.38 -14.14
C THR A 36 4.10 1.07 -13.66
N VAL A 37 4.08 0.01 -14.47
CA VAL A 37 3.65 -1.33 -14.03
C VAL A 37 4.57 -1.85 -12.92
N VAL A 38 5.89 -1.74 -13.09
CA VAL A 38 6.87 -2.18 -12.08
C VAL A 38 6.69 -1.40 -10.76
N LEU A 39 6.49 -0.09 -10.83
CA LEU A 39 6.24 0.74 -9.65
C LEU A 39 4.92 0.38 -8.96
N GLY A 40 3.86 0.13 -9.72
CA GLY A 40 2.56 -0.30 -9.19
C GLY A 40 2.65 -1.67 -8.51
N ILE A 41 3.36 -2.64 -9.11
CA ILE A 41 3.63 -3.94 -8.48
C ILE A 41 4.44 -3.75 -7.20
N THR A 42 5.45 -2.88 -7.20
CA THR A 42 6.27 -2.60 -6.02
C THR A 42 5.44 -2.05 -4.87
N ALA A 43 4.53 -1.11 -5.14
CA ALA A 43 3.58 -0.60 -4.15
C ALA A 43 2.64 -1.69 -3.61
N ALA A 44 2.13 -2.57 -4.49
CA ALA A 44 1.27 -3.69 -4.11
C ALA A 44 2.01 -4.75 -3.27
N CYS A 45 3.28 -5.06 -3.60
CA CYS A 45 4.15 -5.91 -2.80
C CYS A 45 4.39 -5.34 -1.41
N CYS A 46 4.63 -4.02 -1.30
CA CYS A 46 4.75 -3.35 -0.01
C CYS A 46 3.48 -3.49 0.83
N LEU A 47 2.30 -3.31 0.24
CA LEU A 47 1.03 -3.54 0.92
C LEU A 47 0.88 -4.99 1.38
N MET A 48 1.25 -5.96 0.54
CA MET A 48 1.16 -7.37 0.86
C MET A 48 2.04 -7.74 2.06
N LEU A 49 3.31 -7.30 2.04
CA LEU A 49 4.25 -7.50 3.14
C LEU A 49 3.81 -6.79 4.43
N SER A 50 3.22 -5.61 4.30
CA SER A 50 2.61 -4.88 5.42
C SER A 50 1.46 -5.67 6.06
N GLY A 51 0.57 -6.26 5.25
CA GLY A 51 -0.50 -7.15 5.72
C GLY A 51 0.03 -8.39 6.44
N ILE A 52 1.06 -9.04 5.89
CA ILE A 52 1.74 -10.19 6.53
C ILE A 52 2.37 -9.76 7.86
N GLY A 53 3.06 -8.61 7.90
CA GLY A 53 3.66 -8.06 9.12
C GLY A 53 2.64 -7.87 10.24
N LEU A 54 1.42 -7.40 9.92
CA LEU A 54 0.34 -7.28 10.90
C LEU A 54 -0.17 -8.63 11.42
N MET A 55 -0.20 -9.67 10.58
CA MET A 55 -0.59 -11.02 11.01
C MET A 55 0.44 -11.56 12.01
N VAL A 56 1.72 -11.44 11.69
CA VAL A 56 2.83 -11.88 12.55
C VAL A 56 2.85 -11.11 13.87
N ALA A 57 2.65 -9.79 13.84
CA ALA A 57 2.56 -8.94 15.03
C ALA A 57 1.52 -9.44 16.03
N ARG A 58 0.35 -9.83 15.53
CA ARG A 58 -0.72 -10.35 16.38
C ARG A 58 -0.40 -11.69 16.97
N CYS A 59 0.27 -12.58 16.25
CA CYS A 59 0.72 -13.86 16.80
C CYS A 59 1.67 -13.65 17.99
N TYR A 60 2.56 -12.65 17.92
CA TYR A 60 3.42 -12.30 19.04
C TYR A 60 2.65 -11.69 20.22
N PHE A 61 1.64 -10.86 19.96
CA PHE A 61 0.73 -10.35 21.01
C PHE A 61 -0.06 -11.47 21.70
N SER A 62 -0.65 -12.39 20.94
CA SER A 62 -1.46 -13.49 21.50
C SER A 62 -0.62 -14.50 22.29
N ALA A 63 0.65 -14.67 21.91
CA ALA A 63 1.58 -15.56 22.60
C ALA A 63 2.26 -14.92 23.83
N GLY A 64 1.95 -13.66 24.15
CA GLY A 64 2.55 -12.94 25.28
C GLY A 64 4.06 -12.69 25.14
N GLN A 65 4.61 -12.78 23.91
CA GLN A 65 6.06 -12.75 23.67
C GLN A 65 6.63 -11.34 23.43
N LEU A 66 5.99 -10.30 23.96
CA LEU A 66 6.38 -8.91 23.77
C LEU A 66 7.49 -8.50 24.76
N ALA A 67 8.63 -9.19 24.68
CA ALA A 67 9.87 -8.63 25.16
C ALA A 67 10.32 -7.55 24.16
N HIS A 68 10.71 -6.38 24.65
CA HIS A 68 10.88 -5.09 23.93
C HIS A 68 11.56 -5.14 22.55
N ARG A 69 12.32 -6.18 22.19
CA ARG A 69 12.94 -6.32 20.86
C ARG A 69 11.95 -6.59 19.71
N LYS A 70 10.86 -7.32 19.95
CA LYS A 70 9.95 -7.75 18.86
C LYS A 70 9.00 -6.64 18.39
N GLU A 71 8.76 -5.64 19.22
CA GLU A 71 7.92 -4.48 18.91
C GLU A 71 8.56 -3.59 17.84
N TYR A 72 9.86 -3.30 18.00
CA TYR A 72 10.63 -2.55 17.02
C TYR A 72 10.76 -3.29 15.68
N THR A 73 10.78 -4.62 15.68
CA THR A 73 10.80 -5.40 14.44
C THR A 73 9.51 -5.22 13.65
N VAL A 74 8.34 -5.29 14.31
CA VAL A 74 7.06 -5.11 13.61
C VAL A 74 6.90 -3.68 13.12
N LEU A 75 7.19 -2.68 13.96
CA LEU A 75 7.15 -1.28 13.54
C LEU A 75 8.16 -0.99 12.42
N GLY A 76 9.34 -1.60 12.47
CA GLY A 76 10.35 -1.53 11.41
C GLY A 76 9.86 -2.13 10.10
N VAL A 77 9.17 -3.28 10.12
CA VAL A 77 8.55 -3.87 8.92
C VAL A 77 7.45 -2.97 8.37
N GLN A 78 6.62 -2.36 9.21
CA GLN A 78 5.55 -1.47 8.78
C GLN A 78 6.10 -0.16 8.18
N LEU A 79 7.10 0.46 8.82
CA LEU A 79 7.77 1.64 8.28
C LEU A 79 8.54 1.31 6.98
N GLY A 80 9.23 0.17 6.99
CA GLY A 80 9.99 -0.36 5.85
C GLY A 80 9.13 -0.82 4.68
N THR A 81 7.80 -0.88 4.83
CA THR A 81 6.85 -1.13 3.73
C THR A 81 6.04 0.11 3.38
N ALA A 82 5.68 0.94 4.35
CA ALA A 82 4.95 2.19 4.13
C ALA A 82 5.77 3.22 3.32
N ILE A 83 7.02 3.46 3.70
CA ILE A 83 7.90 4.44 3.04
C ILE A 83 8.13 4.08 1.56
N PRO A 84 8.63 2.88 1.22
CA PRO A 84 8.83 2.53 -0.19
C PRO A 84 7.52 2.41 -0.96
N GLY A 85 6.41 2.00 -0.33
CA GLY A 85 5.09 1.98 -0.96
C GLY A 85 4.61 3.37 -1.39
N TRP A 86 4.79 4.38 -0.53
CA TRP A 86 4.50 5.78 -0.85
C TRP A 86 5.46 6.34 -1.90
N LEU A 87 6.76 6.08 -1.79
CA LEU A 87 7.74 6.52 -2.79
C LEU A 87 7.41 5.94 -4.17
N ALA A 88 7.11 4.64 -4.27
CA ALA A 88 6.72 4.00 -5.53
C ALA A 88 5.45 4.64 -6.11
N THR A 89 4.47 4.95 -5.26
CA THR A 89 3.21 5.59 -5.68
C THR A 89 3.43 7.02 -6.16
N ILE A 90 4.25 7.80 -5.46
CA ILE A 90 4.57 9.19 -5.84
C ILE A 90 5.31 9.19 -7.18
N VAL A 91 6.36 8.37 -7.32
CA VAL A 91 7.11 8.26 -8.58
C VAL A 91 6.19 7.80 -9.70
N PHE A 92 5.30 6.83 -9.45
CA PHE A 92 4.30 6.38 -10.42
C PHE A 92 3.42 7.54 -10.92
N VAL A 93 2.82 8.30 -10.00
CA VAL A 93 1.89 9.39 -10.34
C VAL A 93 2.62 10.50 -11.08
N PHE A 94 3.76 10.97 -10.56
CA PHE A 94 4.52 12.04 -11.20
C PHE A 94 5.03 11.62 -12.57
N TRP A 95 5.59 10.41 -12.70
CA TRP A 95 6.09 9.91 -13.98
C TRP A 95 4.97 9.80 -15.01
N TYR A 96 3.82 9.21 -14.63
CA TYR A 96 2.69 9.08 -15.53
C TYR A 96 2.11 10.45 -15.94
N VAL A 97 1.93 11.37 -15.00
CA VAL A 97 1.42 12.73 -15.29
C VAL A 97 2.39 13.51 -16.18
N ILE A 98 3.69 13.47 -15.87
CA ILE A 98 4.72 14.15 -16.68
C ILE A 98 4.70 13.57 -18.10
N THR A 99 4.71 12.25 -18.28
CA THR A 99 4.71 11.66 -19.61
C THR A 99 3.43 12.01 -20.38
N VAL A 100 2.26 11.94 -19.76
CA VAL A 100 0.99 12.29 -20.42
C VAL A 100 0.92 13.78 -20.80
N THR A 101 1.45 14.67 -19.95
CA THR A 101 1.40 16.13 -20.19
C THR A 101 2.50 16.65 -21.13
N THR A 102 3.69 16.07 -21.11
CA THR A 102 4.84 16.57 -21.89
C THR A 102 4.99 15.90 -23.25
N SER A 103 4.46 14.69 -23.43
CA SER A 103 4.66 13.94 -24.69
C SER A 103 3.97 14.57 -25.90
N GLY A 104 3.06 15.54 -25.72
CA GLY A 104 2.49 16.38 -26.79
C GLY A 104 1.81 15.65 -27.95
N SER A 105 1.80 14.32 -27.93
CA SER A 105 1.45 13.42 -29.03
C SER A 105 0.07 12.80 -28.86
N TYR A 106 -0.55 12.96 -27.69
CA TYR A 106 -1.95 12.60 -27.47
C TYR A 106 -2.80 13.77 -27.97
N SER A 107 -3.31 13.63 -29.21
CA SER A 107 -4.24 14.60 -29.79
C SER A 107 -5.41 14.84 -28.82
N GLY A 108 -5.97 16.06 -28.76
CA GLY A 108 -6.96 16.48 -27.75
C GLY A 108 -8.25 15.64 -27.64
N MET A 109 -8.43 14.61 -28.47
CA MET A 109 -9.47 13.59 -28.36
C MET A 109 -9.07 12.39 -27.48
N GLU A 110 -7.77 12.07 -27.37
CA GLU A 110 -7.24 11.03 -26.45
C GLU A 110 -7.06 11.54 -25.02
N GLN A 111 -6.93 12.86 -24.83
CA GLN A 111 -6.79 13.50 -23.52
C GLN A 111 -8.09 13.48 -22.68
N LEU A 112 -9.25 13.21 -23.28
CA LEU A 112 -10.57 13.28 -22.63
C LEU A 112 -11.25 11.92 -22.42
N HIS A 113 -10.80 10.86 -23.09
CA HIS A 113 -11.33 9.52 -22.85
C HIS A 113 -10.58 8.85 -21.69
N PHE A 114 -10.89 9.28 -20.47
CA PHE A 114 -10.62 8.50 -19.26
C PHE A 114 -11.39 7.17 -19.36
N THR A 115 -10.80 6.20 -20.05
CA THR A 115 -11.35 4.86 -20.11
C THR A 115 -11.22 4.23 -18.73
N VAL A 116 -12.20 3.41 -18.36
CA VAL A 116 -12.22 2.70 -17.06
C VAL A 116 -10.88 2.03 -16.72
N PRO A 117 -10.15 1.39 -17.65
CA PRO A 117 -8.83 0.81 -17.37
C PRO A 117 -7.78 1.83 -16.93
N ILE A 118 -7.76 3.05 -17.50
CA ILE A 118 -6.81 4.12 -17.13
C ILE A 118 -7.07 4.57 -15.69
N VAL A 119 -8.34 4.79 -15.35
CA VAL A 119 -8.75 5.21 -14.01
C VAL A 119 -8.40 4.14 -12.98
N LEU A 120 -8.72 2.88 -13.27
CA LEU A 120 -8.37 1.76 -12.39
C LEU A 120 -6.86 1.61 -12.23
N TYR A 121 -6.09 1.75 -13.31
CA TYR A 121 -4.63 1.69 -13.29
C TYR A 121 -4.02 2.79 -12.41
N LEU A 122 -4.52 4.02 -12.49
CA LEU A 122 -4.06 5.15 -11.68
C LEU A 122 -4.44 5.04 -10.20
N ILE A 123 -5.66 4.58 -9.91
CA ILE A 123 -6.17 4.50 -8.54
C ILE A 123 -5.54 3.35 -7.77
N THR A 124 -5.18 2.25 -8.43
CA THR A 124 -4.67 1.04 -7.77
C THR A 124 -3.48 1.29 -6.83
N PRO A 125 -2.37 1.93 -7.25
CA PRO A 125 -1.25 2.21 -6.35
C PRO A 125 -1.61 3.22 -5.25
N VAL A 126 -2.51 4.17 -5.51
CA VAL A 126 -2.99 5.12 -4.50
C VAL A 126 -3.77 4.40 -3.41
N VAL A 127 -4.69 3.51 -3.77
CA VAL A 127 -5.42 2.68 -2.81
C VAL A 127 -4.46 1.79 -2.03
N ALA A 128 -3.44 1.23 -2.70
CA ALA A 128 -2.44 0.42 -2.03
C ALA A 128 -1.69 1.22 -0.94
N ALA A 129 -1.25 2.44 -1.26
CA ALA A 129 -0.58 3.33 -0.31
C ALA A 129 -1.49 3.73 0.87
N LEU A 130 -2.76 4.04 0.60
CA LEU A 130 -3.74 4.39 1.65
C LEU A 130 -3.98 3.23 2.62
N ILE A 131 -4.21 2.01 2.12
CA ILE A 131 -4.39 0.83 2.97
C ILE A 131 -3.12 0.55 3.76
N ASN A 132 -1.94 0.74 3.15
CA ASN A 132 -0.67 0.57 3.83
C ASN A 132 -0.48 1.58 4.98
N SER A 133 -0.91 2.84 4.81
CA SER A 133 -0.97 3.82 5.91
C SER A 133 -1.91 3.38 7.04
N VAL A 134 -3.08 2.82 6.71
CA VAL A 134 -3.99 2.27 7.72
C VAL A 134 -3.34 1.11 8.48
N ASN A 135 -2.57 0.26 7.79
CA ASN A 135 -1.81 -0.82 8.44
C ASN A 135 -0.77 -0.27 9.43
N LEU A 136 -0.01 0.75 9.03
CA LEU A 136 0.96 1.43 9.87
C LEU A 136 0.31 2.04 11.11
N ILE A 137 -0.80 2.79 10.94
CA ILE A 137 -1.56 3.39 12.05
C ILE A 137 -2.08 2.30 12.99
N THR A 138 -2.60 1.21 12.44
CA THR A 138 -3.13 0.08 13.22
C THR A 138 -2.02 -0.56 14.04
N ALA A 139 -0.85 -0.83 13.44
CA ALA A 139 0.30 -1.35 14.15
C ALA A 139 0.74 -0.39 15.27
N PHE A 140 0.88 0.90 14.97
CA PHE A 140 1.26 1.91 15.95
C PHE A 140 0.30 1.96 17.14
N SER A 141 -1.02 1.93 16.89
CA SER A 141 -2.03 1.92 17.95
C SER A 141 -2.04 0.65 18.83
N LEU A 142 -1.46 -0.44 18.32
CA LEU A 142 -1.39 -1.73 19.01
C LEU A 142 -0.21 -1.77 20.00
N PHE A 143 0.94 -1.18 19.62
CA PHE A 143 2.14 -1.10 20.47
C PHE A 143 2.16 0.15 21.37
N PHE A 144 1.50 1.24 20.97
CA PHE A 144 1.36 2.45 21.76
C PHE A 144 -0.13 2.75 22.04
N PRO A 145 -0.76 2.00 22.95
CA PRO A 145 -2.15 2.26 23.33
C PRO A 145 -2.28 3.65 23.95
N SER A 146 -3.31 4.40 23.55
CA SER A 146 -3.52 5.75 24.08
C SER A 146 -3.77 5.74 25.60
N PRO A 147 -3.39 6.80 26.34
CA PRO A 147 -3.57 6.88 27.80
C PRO A 147 -5.02 6.64 28.26
N ARG A 148 -6.01 7.00 27.42
CA ARG A 148 -7.45 6.76 27.68
C ARG A 148 -7.84 5.28 27.67
N ARG A 149 -7.09 4.41 26.99
CA ARG A 149 -7.29 2.96 27.03
C ARG A 149 -6.61 2.33 28.25
N LEU A 150 -5.48 2.88 28.69
CA LEU A 150 -4.80 2.48 29.92
C LEU A 150 -5.61 2.80 31.17
N SER A 151 -6.30 3.95 31.22
CA SER A 151 -7.12 4.32 32.39
C SER A 151 -8.28 3.36 32.66
N ARG A 152 -8.88 2.75 31.62
CA ARG A 152 -9.94 1.73 31.76
C ARG A 152 -9.44 0.40 32.31
N TYR A 153 -8.16 0.08 32.13
CA TYR A 153 -7.55 -1.12 32.71
C TYR A 153 -7.10 -0.88 34.16
N SER A 154 -6.70 0.34 34.50
CA SER A 154 -6.35 0.73 35.87
C SER A 154 -7.55 0.82 36.81
N SER A 155 -8.74 1.16 36.31
CA SER A 155 -9.95 1.30 37.13
C SER A 155 -10.66 -0.01 37.48
N GLY A 156 -10.20 -1.16 36.97
CA GLY A 156 -10.73 -2.48 37.29
C GLY A 156 -9.90 -3.28 38.29
N LEU A 157 -8.83 -2.68 38.83
CA LEU A 157 -7.88 -3.26 39.78
C LEU A 157 -7.88 -2.52 41.13
N ALA A 158 -8.89 -1.68 41.39
CA ALA A 158 -9.13 -1.01 42.66
C ALA A 158 -10.33 -1.63 43.38
#